data_AF-A0A497ESD5-F1
#
_entry.id   AF-A0A497ESD5-F1
#
_cell.length_a   1.000
_cell.length_b   1.000
_cell.length_c   1.000
_cell.angle_alpha   90.00
_cell.angle_beta   90.00
_cell.angle_gamma   90.00
#
_symmetry.space_group_name_H-M   'P 1'
#
loop_
_entity.id
_entity.type
_entity.pdbx_description
1 polymer ?
#
loop_
_entity_poly.entity_id
_entity_poly.type
_entity_poly.pdbx_seq_one_letter_code
_entity_poly.pdbx_strand_id
1 'polypeptide(L)'
;MPSGKQAKEQESSEQPYIYPHRHCVICGKMIEVLDRPYCLKCKAEYERRMKREKRLEALQKTAMIFAVAFPLAIAIFYALHVLGYM
;
A
#
# COMPACT_ATOMS: atom_id res chain seq x y z
N MET A 1 -49.12 -31.59 7.77
CA MET A 1 -49.49 -30.19 7.42
C MET A 1 -50.55 -29.74 8.44
N PRO A 2 -50.63 -28.48 8.91
CA PRO A 2 -49.96 -27.22 8.50
C PRO A 2 -48.99 -26.68 9.58
N SER A 3 -47.92 -25.95 9.24
CA SER A 3 -47.84 -24.53 8.84
C SER A 3 -48.16 -23.55 9.98
N GLY A 4 -47.11 -22.93 10.53
CA GLY A 4 -47.19 -21.95 11.62
C GLY A 4 -45.96 -21.04 11.69
N LYS A 5 -45.71 -20.36 10.57
CA LYS A 5 -45.03 -19.07 10.37
C LYS A 5 -44.32 -18.45 11.61
N GLN A 6 -42.99 -18.48 11.60
CA GLN A 6 -42.17 -17.59 12.43
C GLN A 6 -42.28 -16.17 11.86
N ALA A 7 -43.00 -15.31 12.57
CA ALA A 7 -42.97 -13.87 12.36
C ALA A 7 -41.59 -13.36 12.79
N LYS A 8 -40.92 -12.70 11.86
CA LYS A 8 -39.58 -12.15 11.98
C LYS A 8 -39.69 -10.81 12.70
N GLU A 9 -39.45 -10.80 14.02
CA GLU A 9 -39.26 -9.57 14.78
C GLU A 9 -37.96 -8.91 14.31
N GLN A 10 -38.11 -7.83 13.55
CA GLN A 10 -37.01 -6.92 13.22
C GLN A 10 -36.73 -6.08 14.46
N GLU A 11 -35.90 -6.63 15.35
CA GLU A 11 -35.29 -5.88 16.44
C GLU A 11 -34.34 -4.84 15.82
N SER A 12 -34.79 -3.59 15.88
CA SER A 12 -34.05 -2.39 15.48
C SER A 12 -32.77 -2.28 16.32
N SER A 13 -31.68 -2.90 15.86
CA SER A 13 -30.36 -2.67 16.42
C SER A 13 -29.87 -1.29 15.99
N GLU A 14 -30.23 -0.27 16.76
CA GLU A 14 -29.58 1.04 16.74
C GLU A 14 -28.11 0.82 17.11
N GLN A 15 -27.28 0.51 16.12
CA GLN A 15 -25.84 0.41 16.35
C GLN A 15 -25.37 1.82 16.75
N PRO A 16 -24.71 1.99 17.91
CA PRO A 16 -24.15 3.28 18.27
C PRO A 16 -23.23 3.71 17.12
N TYR A 17 -23.46 4.90 16.58
CA TYR A 17 -22.61 5.47 15.55
C TYR A 17 -21.21 5.71 16.15
N ILE A 18 -20.31 4.73 15.99
CA ILE A 18 -18.90 4.89 16.34
C ILE A 18 -18.32 5.92 15.39
N TYR A 19 -18.05 7.12 15.90
CA TYR A 19 -17.33 8.13 15.14
C TYR A 19 -15.91 7.60 14.84
N PRO A 20 -15.51 7.51 13.56
CA PRO A 20 -14.21 6.96 13.18
C PRO A 20 -13.09 7.94 13.55
N HIS A 21 -12.58 7.81 14.77
CA HIS A 21 -11.40 8.55 15.22
C HIS A 21 -10.15 7.88 14.67
N ARG A 22 -9.32 8.63 13.95
CA ARG A 22 -8.00 8.16 13.49
C ARG A 22 -6.90 8.80 14.32
N HIS A 23 -5.83 8.05 14.57
CA HIS A 23 -4.64 8.56 15.23
C HIS A 23 -3.59 8.93 14.19
N CYS A 24 -2.82 9.98 14.45
CA CYS A 24 -1.72 10.36 13.59
C CYS A 24 -0.65 9.28 13.57
N VAL A 25 -0.29 8.78 12.38
CA VAL A 25 0.74 7.74 12.22
C VAL A 25 2.15 8.15 12.67
N ILE A 26 2.37 9.44 12.94
CA ILE A 26 3.67 9.96 13.39
C ILE A 26 3.71 10.19 14.91
N CYS A 27 2.71 10.88 15.47
CA CYS A 27 2.71 11.29 16.88
C CYS A 27 1.61 10.66 17.73
N GLY A 28 0.73 9.84 17.16
CA GLY A 28 -0.36 9.17 17.87
C GLY A 28 -1.51 10.07 18.32
N LYS A 29 -1.47 11.39 18.05
CA LYS A 29 -2.57 12.29 18.42
C LYS A 29 -3.84 11.97 17.64
N MET A 30 -4.98 12.06 18.31
CA MET A 30 -6.29 11.92 17.70
C MET A 30 -6.50 12.99 16.61
N ILE A 31 -7.02 12.60 15.47
CA ILE A 31 -7.32 13.44 14.32
C ILE A 31 -8.81 13.28 14.01
N GLU A 32 -9.51 14.40 13.92
CA GLU A 32 -10.94 14.47 13.58
C GLU A 32 -11.17 14.29 12.06
N VAL A 33 -10.15 14.55 11.25
CA VAL A 33 -10.22 14.57 9.78
C VAL A 33 -9.92 13.19 9.20
N LEU A 34 -10.87 12.62 8.47
CA LEU A 34 -10.75 11.28 7.87
C LEU A 34 -9.83 11.19 6.65
N ASP A 35 -9.65 12.31 5.93
CA ASP A 35 -8.98 12.34 4.63
C ASP A 35 -7.45 12.15 4.71
N ARG A 36 -6.85 12.37 5.87
CA ARG A 36 -5.39 12.41 6.06
C ARG A 36 -4.90 11.57 7.25
N PRO A 37 -3.84 10.77 7.10
CA PRO A 37 -3.33 9.92 8.19
C PRO A 37 -2.42 10.66 9.19
N TYR A 38 -2.19 11.97 9.00
CA TYR A 38 -1.25 12.75 9.81
C TYR A 38 -1.89 14.04 10.34
N CYS A 39 -1.41 14.56 11.48
CA CYS A 39 -1.85 15.84 12.05
C CYS A 39 -1.14 17.03 11.39
N LEU A 40 -1.66 18.26 11.53
CA LEU A 40 -1.11 19.45 10.83
C LEU A 40 0.38 19.70 11.16
N LYS A 41 0.80 19.39 12.39
CA LYS A 41 2.18 19.53 12.84
C LYS A 41 3.13 18.49 12.23
N CYS A 42 2.66 17.27 11.98
CA CYS A 42 3.47 16.17 11.45
C CYS A 42 3.49 16.09 9.92
N LYS A 43 2.87 17.04 9.20
CA LYS A 43 2.83 17.06 7.73
C LYS A 43 4.23 16.97 7.11
N ALA A 44 5.14 17.81 7.57
CA ALA A 44 6.50 17.86 7.03
C ALA A 44 7.26 16.54 7.25
N GLU A 45 7.06 15.90 8.40
CA GLU A 45 7.71 14.63 8.72
C GLU A 45 7.13 13.48 7.88
N TYR A 46 5.81 13.43 7.74
CA TYR A 46 5.13 12.46 6.88
C TYR A 46 5.58 12.58 5.42
N GLU A 47 5.64 13.80 4.88
CA GLU A 47 6.16 14.03 3.52
C GLU A 47 7.62 13.60 3.37
N ARG A 48 8.47 13.84 4.38
CA ARG A 48 9.87 13.37 4.37
C ARG A 48 9.95 11.85 4.36
N ARG A 49 9.16 11.16 5.20
CA ARG A 49 9.11 9.69 5.25
C ARG A 49 8.60 9.12 3.93
N MET A 50 7.50 9.63 3.40
CA MET A 50 6.93 9.17 2.13
C MET A 50 7.88 9.40 0.94
N LYS A 51 8.60 10.54 0.89
CA LYS A 51 9.64 10.77 -0.13
C LYS A 51 10.81 9.79 0.02
N ARG A 52 11.20 9.44 1.25
CA ARG A 52 12.28 8.48 1.51
C ARG A 52 11.88 7.07 1.07
N GLU A 53 10.69 6.64 1.43
CA GLU A 53 10.13 5.34 1.03
C GLU A 53 10.04 5.22 -0.49
N LYS A 54 9.52 6.25 -1.17
CA LYS A 54 9.48 6.28 -2.64
C LYS A 54 10.86 6.19 -3.29
N ARG A 55 11.89 6.83 -2.71
CA ARG A 55 13.27 6.73 -3.21
C ARG A 55 13.84 5.33 -3.03
N LEU A 56 13.58 4.69 -1.90
CA LEU A 56 14.02 3.32 -1.63
C LEU A 56 13.31 2.32 -2.53
N GLU A 57 12.00 2.46 -2.71
CA GLU A 57 11.20 1.62 -3.61
C GLU A 57 11.66 1.77 -5.06
N ALA A 58 11.92 3.01 -5.50
CA ALA A 58 12.46 3.27 -6.84
C ALA A 58 13.83 2.59 -7.04
N LEU A 59 14.73 2.72 -6.05
CA LEU A 59 16.05 2.10 -6.09
C LEU A 59 15.98 0.58 -6.09
N GLN A 60 15.08 -0.01 -5.29
CA GLN A 60 14.86 -1.45 -5.26
C GLN A 60 14.34 -1.95 -6.61
N LYS A 61 13.39 -1.24 -7.23
CA LYS A 61 12.86 -1.60 -8.57
C LYS A 61 13.94 -1.50 -9.65
N THR A 62 14.73 -0.43 -9.68
CA THR A 62 15.84 -0.33 -10.65
C THR A 62 16.90 -1.39 -10.41
N ALA A 63 17.28 -1.66 -9.15
CA ALA A 63 18.22 -2.73 -8.84
C ALA A 63 17.75 -4.11 -9.32
N MET A 64 16.46 -4.43 -9.13
CA MET A 64 15.89 -5.69 -9.62
C MET A 64 15.90 -5.78 -11.15
N ILE A 65 15.57 -4.69 -11.85
CA ILE A 65 15.64 -4.63 -13.31
C ILE A 65 17.06 -4.85 -13.80
N PHE A 66 18.05 -4.16 -13.22
CA PHE A 66 19.46 -4.35 -13.58
C PHE A 66 19.93 -5.78 -13.30
N ALA A 67 19.54 -6.37 -12.17
CA ALA A 67 19.91 -7.74 -11.81
C ALA A 67 19.42 -8.80 -12.82
N VAL A 68 18.32 -8.54 -13.54
CA VAL A 68 17.78 -9.45 -14.56
C VAL A 68 18.22 -9.07 -15.97
N ALA A 69 18.16 -7.78 -16.32
CA ALA A 69 18.48 -7.31 -17.66
C ALA A 69 19.97 -7.42 -17.99
N PHE A 70 20.85 -7.19 -17.02
CA PHE A 70 22.31 -7.26 -17.21
C PHE A 70 22.81 -8.66 -17.58
N PRO A 71 22.47 -9.75 -16.86
CA PRO A 71 22.89 -11.09 -17.27
C PRO A 71 22.26 -11.54 -18.59
N LEU A 72 21.02 -11.14 -18.89
CA LEU A 72 20.40 -11.43 -20.19
C LEU A 72 21.13 -10.74 -21.33
N ALA A 73 21.50 -9.47 -21.17
CA ALA A 73 22.28 -8.74 -22.17
C ALA A 73 23.66 -9.40 -22.39
N ILE A 74 24.33 -9.82 -21.32
CA ILE A 74 25.60 -10.55 -21.41
C ILE A 74 25.41 -11.89 -22.13
N ALA A 75 24.39 -12.66 -21.79
CA ALA A 75 24.12 -13.96 -22.42
C ALA A 75 23.85 -13.82 -23.93
N ILE A 76 23.08 -12.81 -24.34
CA ILE A 76 22.82 -12.51 -25.75
C ILE A 76 24.12 -12.10 -26.45
N PHE A 77 24.91 -11.22 -25.84
CA PHE A 77 26.19 -10.78 -26.41
C PHE A 77 27.16 -11.95 -26.59
N TYR A 78 27.23 -12.84 -25.60
CA TYR A 78 28.07 -14.04 -25.65
C TYR A 78 27.60 -15.01 -26.74
N ALA A 79 26.29 -15.20 -26.87
CA ALA A 79 25.71 -16.04 -27.93
C ALA A 79 26.03 -15.47 -29.33
N LEU A 80 25.89 -14.16 -29.54
CA LEU A 80 26.22 -13.50 -30.81
C LEU A 80 27.70 -13.62 -31.15
N HIS A 81 28.58 -13.46 -30.14
CA HIS A 81 30.02 -13.63 -30.31
C HIS A 81 30.38 -15.08 -30.69
N VAL A 82 29.79 -16.07 -30.02
CA VAL A 82 30.05 -17.50 -30.30
C VAL A 82 29.49 -17.95 -31.65
N LEU A 83 28.36 -17.38 -32.09
CA LEU A 83 27.78 -17.65 -33.41
C LEU A 83 28.55 -16.98 -34.57
N GLY A 84 29.65 -16.26 -34.29
CA GLY A 84 30.53 -15.68 -35.29
C GLY A 84 29.94 -14.47 -36.02
N TYR A 85 28.95 -13.80 -35.42
CA TYR A 85 28.35 -12.58 -35.97
C TYR A 85 29.13 -11.30 -35.65
N MET A 86 30.18 -11.40 -34.82
CA MET A 86 31.13 -10.32 -34.51
C MET A 86 32.55 -10.75 -34.88
#